data_AF-A0A972Z4X9-F1
#
_entry.id   AF-A0A972Z4X9-F1
#
_cell.length_a   1.000
_cell.length_b   1.000
_cell.length_c   1.000
_cell.angle_alpha   90.00
_cell.angle_beta   90.00
_cell.angle_gamma   90.00
#
_symmetry.space_group_name_H-M   'P 1'
#
loop_
_entity.id
_entity.type
_entity.pdbx_description
1 polymer ?
#
loop_
_entity_poly.entity_id
_entity_poly.type
_entity_poly.pdbx_seq_one_letter_code
_entity_poly.pdbx_strand_id
1 'polypeptide(L)' 'MMNRLPASARLKLPFLVAGFLSFLFSVWLYFVQGETTAGIFVGLWVPSIHSLGSLLLTPVDVPVDRERQEVMS' A
#
# COMPACT_ATOMS: atom_id res chain seq x y z
N MET A 1 0.57 22.55 -16.23
CA MET A 1 0.64 23.11 -14.86
C MET A 1 0.34 22.03 -13.83
N MET A 2 1.18 20.99 -13.68
CA MET A 2 0.89 19.88 -12.74
C MET A 2 2.14 19.09 -12.32
N ASN A 3 3.15 19.74 -11.72
CA ASN A 3 4.33 19.06 -11.15
C ASN A 3 4.65 19.55 -9.73
N ARG A 4 3.64 19.63 -8.85
CA ARG A 4 3.82 19.95 -7.42
C ARG A 4 3.57 18.75 -6.51
N LEU A 5 3.69 17.52 -7.03
CA LEU A 5 3.62 16.32 -6.19
C LEU A 5 5.02 16.01 -5.67
N PRO A 6 5.21 15.86 -4.34
CA PRO A 6 6.49 15.46 -3.77
C PRO A 6 6.91 14.10 -4.35
N ALA A 7 8.20 13.88 -4.56
CA ALA A 7 8.73 12.69 -5.23
C ALA A 7 8.22 11.38 -4.58
N SER A 8 8.06 11.39 -3.26
CA SER A 8 7.47 10.29 -2.48
C SER A 8 6.01 10.01 -2.84
N ALA A 9 5.18 11.04 -3.05
CA ALA A 9 3.80 10.87 -3.48
C ALA A 9 3.70 10.34 -4.92
N ARG A 10 4.61 10.77 -5.81
CA ARG A 10 4.66 10.27 -7.19
C ARG A 10 4.98 8.78 -7.26
N LEU A 11 5.79 8.26 -6.33
CA LEU A 11 6.10 6.84 -6.25
C LEU A 11 4.95 6.02 -5.65
N LYS A 12 4.19 6.60 -4.71
CA LYS A 12 3.03 5.96 -4.05
C LYS A 12 1.74 5.99 -4.88
N LEU A 13 1.63 6.91 -5.84
CA LEU A 13 0.41 7.09 -6.64
C LEU A 13 0.06 5.86 -7.51
N PRO A 14 0.99 5.24 -8.27
CA PRO A 14 0.68 4.10 -9.13
C PRO A 14 0.17 2.90 -8.34
N PHE A 15 0.78 2.69 -7.17
CA PHE A 15 0.39 1.73 -6.16
C PHE A 15 -1.06 1.95 -5.69
N LEU A 16 -1.40 3.16 -5.27
CA LEU A 16 -2.77 3.49 -4.86
C LEU A 16 -3.78 3.26 -6.00
N VAL A 17 -3.44 3.72 -7.22
CA VAL A 17 -4.28 3.55 -8.41
C VAL A 17 -4.46 2.07 -8.75
N ALA A 18 -3.40 1.26 -8.67
CA ALA A 18 -3.47 -0.18 -8.93
C ALA A 18 -4.41 -0.88 -7.93
N GLY A 19 -4.32 -0.56 -6.63
CA GLY A 19 -5.24 -1.09 -5.62
C GLY A 19 -6.69 -0.70 -5.88
N PHE A 20 -6.93 0.56 -6.26
CA PHE A 20 -8.27 1.05 -6.58
C PHE A 20 -8.85 0.41 -7.84
N LEU A 21 -8.06 0.27 -8.91
CA LEU A 21 -8.47 -0.42 -10.13
C LEU A 21 -8.78 -1.89 -9.87
N SER A 22 -8.00 -2.56 -9.02
CA SER A 22 -8.28 -3.94 -8.60
C SER A 22 -9.63 -4.05 -7.88
N PHE A 23 -9.95 -3.08 -7.02
CA PHE A 23 -11.25 -3.04 -6.35
C PHE A 23 -12.41 -2.86 -7.35
N LEU A 24 -12.29 -1.93 -8.31
CA LEU A 24 -13.32 -1.75 -9.35
C LEU A 24 -13.51 -3.01 -10.19
N PHE A 25 -12.40 -3.68 -10.55
CA PHE A 25 -12.46 -4.93 -11.29
C PHE A 25 -13.11 -6.06 -10.47
N SER A 26 -12.88 -6.12 -9.16
CA SER A 26 -13.58 -7.01 -8.25
C SER A 26 -15.09 -6.77 -8.23
N VAL A 27 -15.52 -5.51 -8.12
CA VAL A 27 -16.94 -5.13 -8.15
C VAL A 27 -17.57 -5.52 -9.50
N TRP A 28 -16.85 -5.30 -10.60
CA TRP A 28 -17.29 -5.71 -11.94
C TRP A 28 -17.45 -7.24 -12.05
N LEU A 29 -16.46 -8.02 -11.61
CA LEU A 29 -16.56 -9.48 -11.61
C LEU A 29 -17.74 -9.99 -10.78
N TYR A 30 -17.91 -9.43 -9.58
CA TYR A 30 -18.94 -9.86 -8.65
C TYR A 30 -20.36 -9.53 -9.14
N PHE A 31 -20.59 -8.27 -9.56
CA PHE A 31 -21.95 -7.80 -9.88
C PHE A 31 -22.30 -7.86 -11.37
N VAL A 32 -21.33 -7.79 -12.28
CA VAL A 32 -21.59 -7.75 -13.73
C VAL A 32 -21.38 -9.11 -14.38
N GLN A 33 -20.32 -9.83 -14.00
CA GLN A 33 -20.04 -11.16 -14.55
C GLN A 33 -20.72 -12.30 -13.76
N GLY A 34 -21.17 -12.04 -12.53
CA GLY A 34 -21.73 -13.07 -11.64
C GLY A 34 -20.67 -14.02 -11.05
N GLU A 35 -19.39 -13.76 -11.29
CA GLU A 35 -18.24 -14.54 -10.82
C GLU A 35 -17.89 -14.16 -9.38
N THR A 36 -18.76 -14.55 -8.45
CA THR A 36 -18.71 -14.11 -7.04
C THR A 36 -17.40 -14.48 -6.35
N THR A 37 -16.92 -15.72 -6.52
CA THR A 37 -15.69 -16.20 -5.90
C THR A 37 -14.47 -15.45 -6.45
N ALA A 38 -14.35 -15.31 -7.77
CA ALA A 38 -13.25 -14.59 -8.38
C ALA A 38 -13.26 -13.10 -8.00
N GLY A 39 -14.44 -12.46 -7.96
CA GLY A 39 -14.59 -11.10 -7.47
C GLY A 39 -14.06 -10.95 -6.04
N ILE A 40 -14.53 -11.78 -5.11
CA ILE A 40 -14.08 -11.75 -3.70
C ILE A 40 -12.56 -11.95 -3.59
N PHE A 41 -12.01 -12.96 -4.29
CA PHE A 41 -10.57 -13.20 -4.26
C PHE A 41 -9.83 -11.96 -4.74
N VAL A 42 -10.09 -11.48 -5.97
CA VAL A 42 -9.38 -10.34 -6.56
C VAL A 42 -9.52 -9.06 -5.73
N GLY A 43 -10.68 -8.85 -5.12
CA GLY A 43 -10.93 -7.72 -4.22
C GLY A 43 -10.15 -7.80 -2.90
N LEU A 44 -9.73 -8.99 -2.47
CA LEU A 44 -9.02 -9.19 -1.20
C LEU A 44 -7.50 -9.35 -1.38
N TRP A 45 -7.05 -10.22 -2.29
CA TRP A 45 -5.63 -10.59 -2.33
C TRP A 45 -4.73 -9.48 -2.87
N VAL A 46 -5.16 -8.75 -3.92
CA VAL A 46 -4.37 -7.66 -4.51
C VAL A 46 -4.09 -6.53 -3.51
N PRO A 47 -5.11 -5.92 -2.85
CA PRO A 47 -4.85 -4.89 -1.85
C PRO A 47 -4.10 -5.43 -0.61
N SER A 48 -4.25 -6.73 -0.27
CA SER A 48 -3.51 -7.35 0.83
C SER A 48 -2.01 -7.46 0.56
N ILE A 49 -1.60 -7.93 -0.62
CA ILE A 49 -0.18 -7.97 -1.03
C ILE A 49 0.40 -6.57 -1.04
N HIS A 50 -0.39 -5.62 -1.49
CA HIS A 50 0.04 -4.26 -1.64
C HIS A 50 0.24 -3.55 -0.28
N SER A 51 -0.65 -3.83 0.68
CA SER A 51 -0.50 -3.45 2.09
C SER A 51 0.72 -4.11 2.72
N LEU A 52 0.93 -5.41 2.49
CA LEU A 52 2.10 -6.14 2.97
C LEU A 52 3.42 -5.56 2.43
N GLY A 53 3.48 -5.26 1.13
CA GLY A 53 4.63 -4.62 0.51
C GLY A 53 4.93 -3.26 1.15
N SER A 54 3.91 -2.45 1.41
CA SER A 54 4.09 -1.20 2.16
C SER A 54 4.65 -1.43 3.55
N LEU A 55 4.15 -2.44 4.28
CA LEU A 55 4.60 -2.75 5.63
C LEU A 55 6.08 -3.20 5.65
N LEU A 56 6.45 -4.14 4.77
CA LEU A 56 7.80 -4.69 4.71
C LEU A 56 8.85 -3.66 4.25
N LEU A 57 8.45 -2.70 3.41
CA LEU A 57 9.35 -1.69 2.84
C LEU A 57 9.34 -0.38 3.63
N THR A 58 8.54 -0.27 4.70
CA THR A 58 8.55 0.91 5.56
C THR A 58 9.81 0.89 6.43
N PRO A 59 10.69 1.90 6.33
CA PRO A 59 11.84 2.00 7.21
C PRO A 59 11.39 2.09 8.67
N VAL A 60 11.95 1.26 9.53
CA VAL A 60 11.79 1.39 10.99
C VAL A 60 12.97 2.21 11.47
N ASP A 61 12.75 3.51 11.67
CA ASP A 61 13.72 4.36 12.33
C ASP A 61 13.81 3.93 13.79
N VAL A 62 14.85 3.16 14.15
CA VAL A 62 15.16 2.86 15.54
C VAL A 62 15.87 4.09 16.12
N PRO A 63 15.29 4.80 17.10
CA PRO A 63 15.95 5.94 17.72
C PRO A 63 17.14 5.45 18.55
N VAL A 64 18.32 5.44 17.94
CA VAL A 64 19.61 5.36 18.64
C VAL A 64 19.85 6.74 19.20
N ASP A 65 19.53 7.05 20.46
CA ASP A 65 20.15 8.23 21.11
C ASP A 65 20.01 8.37 22.63
N ARG A 66 19.18 7.61 23.36
CA ARG A 66 19.09 7.82 24.83
C ARG A 66 20.01 6.97 25.69
N GLU A 67 20.26 5.72 25.32
CA GLU A 67 20.97 4.79 26.21
C GLU A 67 22.49 5.02 26.28
N ARG A 68 23.11 5.54 25.20
CA ARG A 68 24.56 5.79 25.16
C ARG A 68 24.98 7.03 25.97
N GLN A 69 24.07 8.01 26.13
CA GLN A 69 24.38 9.26 26.85
C GLN A 69 24.38 9.06 28.36
N GLU A 70 23.54 8.15 28.89
CA GLU A 70 23.43 7.86 30.33
C GLU A 70 24.59 6.98 30.85
N VAL A 71 25.19 6.16 29.97
CA VAL A 71 26.37 5.33 30.32
C VAL A 71 27.68 6.13 30.23
N MET A 72 27.68 7.30 29.57
CA MET A 72 28.85 8.16 29.39
C MET A 72 28.90 9.36 30.37
N SER A 73 27.89 9.54 31.22
CA SER A 73 27.82 10.54 32.30
C SER A 73 28.13 9.94 33.65
#